data_AF-A0A3B9JBM0-F1
#
_entry.id   AF-A0A3B9JBM0-F1
#
_cell.length_a   1.000
_cell.length_b   1.000
_cell.length_c   1.000
_cell.angle_alpha   90.00
_cell.angle_beta   90.00
_cell.angle_gamma   90.00
#
_symmetry.space_group_name_H-M   'P 1'
#
loop_
_entity.id
_entity.type
_entity.pdbx_description
1 polymer ?
#
loop_
_entity_poly.entity_id
_entity_poly.type
_entity_poly.pdbx_seq_one_letter_code
_entity_poly.pdbx_strand_id
1 'polypeptide(L)'
;MSRALWIFIILISVGLVGLSIFEAVRPNADVSGWVQVGIAALGVPILLRELNQIREAINRKPKINIGLANVNDLPLSKVRNAKALHTTKDISRGYPHFELVVRNNGSVTAKSIKIHFEFVSRAPKENSLAVPVLECVDWRKDDRFTFKKVNNADFVFIGGANWVLHANDSDMFPFHMTTTLGKKDGERERPDYGKYEFECTVWADGLDKPVQEKLIVNVVEKI
;
A
#
# COMPACT_ATOMS: atom_id res chain seq x y z
N MET A 1 22.97 8.22 -9.30
CA MET A 1 23.71 8.14 -10.57
C MET A 1 22.74 8.37 -11.72
N SER A 2 23.05 9.26 -12.66
CA SER A 2 22.15 9.58 -13.79
C SER A 2 22.12 8.42 -14.79
N ARG A 3 21.00 8.29 -15.53
CA ARG A 3 20.84 7.27 -16.58
C ARG A 3 21.93 7.35 -17.66
N ALA A 4 22.43 8.55 -17.94
CA ALA A 4 23.52 8.79 -18.88
C ALA A 4 24.84 8.15 -18.42
N LEU A 5 25.13 8.17 -17.12
CA LEU A 5 26.34 7.56 -16.57
C LEU A 5 26.31 6.02 -16.71
N TRP A 6 25.13 5.41 -16.54
CA TRP A 6 24.95 3.96 -16.74
C TRP A 6 25.17 3.54 -18.20
N ILE A 7 24.59 4.29 -19.15
CA ILE A 7 24.77 4.02 -20.58
C ILE A 7 26.25 4.17 -20.97
N PHE A 8 26.93 5.18 -20.43
CA PHE A 8 28.35 5.39 -20.66
C PHE A 8 29.23 4.25 -20.13
N ILE A 9 28.95 3.76 -18.92
CA ILE A 9 29.66 2.61 -18.34
C ILE A 9 29.43 1.35 -19.21
N ILE A 10 28.20 1.08 -19.63
CA ILE A 10 27.88 -0.08 -20.47
C ILE A 10 28.59 0.01 -21.82
N LEU A 11 28.59 1.19 -22.47
CA LEU A 11 29.27 1.40 -23.76
C LEU A 11 30.78 1.17 -23.65
N ILE A 12 31.41 1.63 -22.57
CA ILE A 12 32.84 1.40 -22.33
C ILE A 12 33.11 -0.08 -22.07
N SER A 13 32.29 -0.75 -21.26
CA SER A 13 32.46 -2.18 -20.98
C SER A 13 32.30 -3.03 -22.24
N VAL A 14 31.31 -2.74 -23.08
CA VAL A 14 31.11 -3.44 -24.37
C VAL A 14 32.26 -3.14 -25.33
N GLY A 15 32.74 -1.90 -25.38
CA GLY A 15 33.89 -1.51 -26.20
C GLY A 15 35.18 -2.23 -25.79
N LEU A 16 35.46 -2.33 -24.49
CA LEU A 16 36.61 -3.06 -23.96
C LEU A 16 36.51 -4.58 -24.22
N VAL A 17 35.31 -5.15 -24.08
CA VAL A 17 35.08 -6.57 -24.42
C VAL A 17 35.28 -6.80 -25.93
N GLY A 18 34.74 -5.93 -26.79
CA GLY A 18 34.91 -6.01 -28.24
C GLY A 18 36.37 -5.89 -28.69
N LEU A 19 37.14 -4.96 -28.09
CA LEU A 19 38.58 -4.82 -28.32
C LEU A 19 39.35 -6.06 -27.87
N SER A 20 39.01 -6.62 -26.70
CA SER A 20 39.68 -7.82 -26.18
C SER A 20 39.43 -9.07 -27.04
N ILE A 21 38.23 -9.22 -27.60
CA ILE A 21 37.91 -10.30 -28.55
C ILE A 21 38.67 -10.10 -29.87
N PHE A 22 38.76 -8.87 -30.36
CA PHE A 22 39.50 -8.56 -31.58
C PHE A 22 41.01 -8.82 -31.44
N GLU A 23 41.60 -8.52 -30.29
CA GLU A 23 43.00 -8.85 -30.00
C GLU A 23 43.23 -10.36 -29.79
N ALA A 24 42.26 -11.10 -29.24
CA ALA A 24 42.33 -12.55 -29.08
C ALA A 24 42.32 -13.33 -30.41
N VAL A 25 41.81 -12.73 -31.49
CA VAL A 25 41.84 -13.32 -32.85
C VAL A 25 43.19 -13.08 -33.55
N ARG A 26 44.08 -12.23 -32.99
CA ARG A 26 45.45 -12.07 -33.51
C ARG A 26 46.37 -13.15 -32.92
N PRO A 27 47.24 -13.79 -33.74
CA PRO A 27 47.78 -15.11 -33.39
C PRO A 27 48.94 -15.09 -32.38
N ASN A 28 49.33 -13.94 -31.82
CA ASN A 28 50.55 -13.84 -31.01
C ASN A 28 50.40 -12.79 -29.90
N ALA A 29 49.92 -13.20 -28.72
CA ALA A 29 50.27 -12.54 -27.45
C ALA A 29 49.74 -13.34 -26.25
N ASP A 30 50.63 -13.89 -25.42
CA ASP A 30 50.33 -14.39 -24.06
C ASP A 30 49.67 -13.31 -23.17
N VAL A 31 49.87 -12.03 -23.52
CA VAL A 31 49.23 -10.88 -22.88
C VAL A 31 47.70 -10.93 -23.03
N SER A 32 47.18 -11.46 -24.14
CA SER A 32 45.73 -11.54 -24.38
C SER A 32 45.03 -12.51 -23.42
N GLY A 33 45.68 -13.62 -23.04
CA GLY A 33 45.19 -14.56 -22.04
C GLY A 33 45.16 -13.96 -20.63
N TRP A 34 46.19 -13.21 -20.23
CA TRP A 34 46.23 -12.55 -18.92
C TRP A 34 45.24 -11.38 -18.82
N VAL A 35 44.98 -10.67 -19.92
CA VAL A 35 43.93 -9.65 -19.98
C VAL A 35 42.54 -10.30 -19.86
N GLN A 36 42.30 -11.46 -20.48
CA GLN A 36 41.07 -12.24 -20.29
C GLN A 36 40.91 -12.70 -18.83
N VAL A 37 41.98 -13.18 -18.20
CA VAL A 37 41.96 -13.54 -16.77
C VAL A 37 41.70 -12.32 -15.89
N GLY A 38 42.28 -11.16 -16.20
CA GLY A 38 42.04 -9.91 -15.47
C GLY A 38 40.59 -9.42 -15.60
N ILE A 39 40.03 -9.44 -16.81
CA ILE A 39 38.63 -9.11 -17.08
C ILE A 39 37.70 -10.12 -16.41
N ALA A 40 38.02 -11.41 -16.43
CA ALA A 40 37.22 -12.43 -15.75
C ALA A 40 37.29 -12.28 -14.22
N ALA A 41 38.48 -12.01 -13.67
CA ALA A 41 38.71 -11.87 -12.23
C ALA A 41 38.01 -10.64 -11.64
N LEU A 42 37.85 -9.55 -12.39
CA LEU A 42 37.14 -8.35 -11.93
C LEU A 42 35.68 -8.30 -12.41
N GLY A 43 35.42 -8.71 -13.65
CA GLY A 43 34.10 -8.67 -14.28
C GLY A 43 33.10 -9.66 -13.69
N VAL A 44 33.53 -10.90 -13.39
CA VAL A 44 32.63 -11.92 -12.82
C VAL A 44 32.15 -11.52 -11.42
N PRO A 45 33.01 -11.06 -10.47
CA PRO A 45 32.53 -10.59 -9.17
C PRO A 45 31.63 -9.35 -9.24
N ILE A 46 31.92 -8.40 -10.13
CA ILE A 46 31.05 -7.21 -10.33
C ILE A 46 29.68 -7.65 -10.84
N LEU A 47 29.63 -8.52 -11.86
CA LEU A 47 28.38 -9.07 -12.39
C LEU A 47 27.60 -9.84 -11.33
N LEU A 48 28.27 -10.68 -10.53
CA LEU A 48 27.63 -11.41 -9.43
C LEU A 48 27.06 -10.45 -8.38
N ARG A 49 27.78 -9.36 -8.06
CA ARG A 49 27.31 -8.34 -7.12
C ARG A 49 26.06 -7.63 -7.65
N GLU A 50 26.08 -7.19 -8.90
CA GLU A 50 24.94 -6.51 -9.53
C GLU A 50 23.74 -7.46 -9.68
N LEU A 51 23.98 -8.72 -10.08
CA LEU A 51 22.93 -9.76 -10.12
C LEU A 51 22.34 -10.00 -8.74
N ASN A 52 23.16 -10.03 -7.69
CA ASN A 52 22.66 -10.19 -6.33
C ASN A 52 21.87 -8.95 -5.86
N GLN A 53 22.31 -7.74 -6.21
CA GLN A 53 21.55 -6.51 -5.92
C GLN A 53 20.20 -6.47 -6.65
N ILE A 54 20.17 -6.88 -7.93
CA ILE A 54 18.93 -7.01 -8.71
C ILE A 54 18.04 -8.07 -8.08
N ARG A 55 18.59 -9.23 -7.71
CA ARG A 55 17.85 -10.29 -7.03
C ARG A 55 17.26 -9.81 -5.72
N GLU A 56 18.03 -9.10 -4.90
CA GLU A 56 17.53 -8.50 -3.67
C GLU A 56 16.44 -7.46 -3.95
N ALA A 57 16.60 -6.60 -4.96
CA ALA A 57 15.62 -5.60 -5.32
C ALA A 57 14.29 -6.23 -5.80
N ILE A 58 14.36 -7.31 -6.58
CA ILE A 58 13.18 -8.09 -7.02
C ILE A 58 12.50 -8.78 -5.84
N ASN A 59 13.28 -9.28 -4.88
CA ASN A 59 12.75 -9.99 -3.72
C ASN A 59 12.18 -9.06 -2.64
N ARG A 60 12.54 -7.77 -2.65
CA ARG A 60 11.97 -6.78 -1.73
C ARG A 60 10.57 -6.39 -2.19
N LYS A 61 9.56 -6.82 -1.43
CA LYS A 61 8.14 -6.56 -1.70
C LYS A 61 7.59 -5.50 -0.73
N PRO A 62 6.55 -4.75 -1.12
CA PRO A 62 5.84 -3.89 -0.18
C PRO A 62 5.22 -4.72 0.95
N LYS A 63 5.08 -4.11 2.13
CA LYS A 63 4.45 -4.75 3.30
C LYS A 63 3.32 -3.87 3.80
N ILE A 64 2.11 -4.17 3.35
CA ILE A 64 0.92 -3.42 3.70
C ILE A 64 0.29 -3.97 4.99
N ASN A 65 -0.07 -3.06 5.89
CA ASN A 65 -0.85 -3.32 7.09
C ASN A 65 -2.08 -2.41 7.07
N ILE A 66 -3.21 -2.94 7.53
CA ILE A 66 -4.49 -2.27 7.54
C ILE A 66 -4.97 -2.20 8.99
N GLY A 67 -5.63 -1.11 9.37
CA GLY A 67 -6.34 -1.04 10.64
C GLY A 67 -7.24 0.17 10.74
N LEU A 68 -7.65 0.47 11.97
CA LEU A 68 -8.57 1.52 12.36
C LEU A 68 -7.89 2.48 13.32
N ALA A 69 -8.21 3.77 13.18
CA ALA A 69 -7.84 4.83 14.10
C ALA A 69 -9.07 5.66 14.50
N ASN A 70 -9.02 6.32 15.65
CA ASN A 70 -9.99 7.34 16.02
C ASN A 70 -9.65 8.64 15.27
N VAL A 71 -10.64 9.47 14.96
CA VAL A 71 -10.39 10.83 14.46
C VAL A 71 -9.52 11.65 15.42
N ASN A 72 -9.58 11.37 16.72
CA ASN A 72 -8.73 12.00 17.74
C ASN A 72 -7.26 11.54 17.71
N ASP A 73 -6.96 10.43 17.01
CA ASP A 73 -5.59 9.92 16.89
C ASP A 73 -4.74 10.76 15.92
N LEU A 74 -5.29 11.86 15.38
CA LEU A 74 -4.56 12.88 14.64
C LEU A 74 -3.44 13.53 15.50
N PRO A 75 -2.32 13.92 14.88
CA PRO A 75 -2.01 13.88 13.45
C PRO A 75 -1.51 12.52 12.92
N LEU A 76 -1.49 12.35 11.58
CA LEU A 76 -0.90 11.21 10.84
C LEU A 76 0.43 10.69 11.41
N SER A 77 1.27 11.56 11.97
CA SER A 77 2.56 11.18 12.55
C SER A 77 2.44 10.25 13.76
N LYS A 78 1.40 10.40 14.60
CA LYS A 78 1.15 9.49 15.72
C LYS A 78 0.83 8.09 15.21
N VAL A 79 -0.05 8.01 14.21
CA VAL A 79 -0.43 6.75 13.58
C VAL A 79 0.77 6.14 12.88
N ARG A 80 1.58 6.90 12.14
CA ARG A 80 2.80 6.40 11.47
C ARG A 80 3.79 5.73 12.44
N ASN A 81 3.92 6.27 13.65
CA ASN A 81 4.85 5.78 14.67
C ASN A 81 4.29 4.66 15.56
N ALA A 82 2.99 4.32 15.45
CA ALA A 82 2.40 3.28 16.25
C ALA A 82 2.99 1.90 15.89
N LYS A 83 3.38 1.10 16.89
CA LYS A 83 4.01 -0.23 16.69
C LYS A 83 3.12 -1.17 15.89
N ALA A 84 1.81 -1.11 16.10
CA ALA A 84 0.81 -1.89 15.40
C ALA A 84 -0.42 -1.03 15.13
N LEU A 85 -1.18 -1.38 14.10
CA LEU A 85 -2.50 -0.80 13.84
C LEU A 85 -3.56 -1.64 14.57
N HIS A 86 -4.58 -0.98 15.10
CA HIS A 86 -5.68 -1.66 15.76
C HIS A 86 -6.67 -2.17 14.72
N THR A 87 -7.08 -3.43 14.78
CA THR A 87 -8.13 -3.98 13.90
C THR A 87 -9.53 -3.85 14.51
N THR A 88 -9.61 -3.62 15.82
CA THR A 88 -10.85 -3.37 16.55
C THR A 88 -10.80 -1.99 17.19
N LYS A 89 -11.88 -1.21 17.07
CA LYS A 89 -11.97 0.12 17.68
C LYS A 89 -13.39 0.41 18.18
N ASP A 90 -13.46 1.04 19.35
CA ASP A 90 -14.72 1.53 19.90
C ASP A 90 -14.95 2.98 19.44
N ILE A 91 -16.19 3.27 19.01
CA ILE A 91 -16.63 4.61 18.61
C ILE A 91 -17.90 4.99 19.35
N SER A 92 -18.07 6.27 19.66
CA SER A 92 -19.29 6.76 20.30
C SER A 92 -20.42 6.83 19.28
N ARG A 93 -21.60 6.34 19.65
CA ARG A 93 -22.84 6.51 18.87
C ARG A 93 -23.18 7.96 18.60
N GLY A 94 -22.80 8.88 19.48
CA GLY A 94 -23.01 10.32 19.30
C GLY A 94 -22.15 10.93 18.19
N TYR A 95 -21.01 10.29 17.88
CA TYR A 95 -20.07 10.72 16.85
C TYR A 95 -19.41 9.48 16.22
N PRO A 96 -20.11 8.77 15.33
CA PRO A 96 -19.68 7.46 14.83
C PRO A 96 -18.67 7.61 13.67
N HIS A 97 -17.55 8.26 13.98
CA HIS A 97 -16.46 8.49 13.03
C HIS A 97 -15.26 7.61 13.36
N PHE A 98 -14.64 7.07 12.32
CA PHE A 98 -13.38 6.33 12.41
C PHE A 98 -12.55 6.56 11.15
N GLU A 99 -11.26 6.24 11.21
CA GLU A 99 -10.37 6.31 10.07
C GLU A 99 -9.89 4.91 9.70
N LEU A 100 -10.01 4.55 8.43
CA LEU A 100 -9.31 3.39 7.87
C LEU A 100 -7.86 3.81 7.61
N VAL A 101 -6.93 3.07 8.19
CA VAL A 101 -5.49 3.31 8.04
C VAL A 101 -4.90 2.24 7.14
N VAL A 102 -4.21 2.68 6.09
CA VAL A 102 -3.37 1.80 5.25
C VAL A 102 -1.93 2.24 5.38
N ARG A 103 -1.09 1.35 5.89
CA ARG A 103 0.33 1.60 6.14
C ARG A 103 1.21 0.68 5.33
N ASN A 104 2.27 1.22 4.74
CA ASN A 104 3.35 0.43 4.16
C ASN A 104 4.55 0.38 5.11
N ASN A 105 4.68 -0.70 5.87
CA ASN A 105 5.83 -0.98 6.74
C ASN A 105 7.02 -1.61 5.98
N GLY A 106 6.91 -1.71 4.65
CA GLY A 106 7.96 -2.26 3.79
C GLY A 106 9.04 -1.23 3.46
N SER A 107 10.15 -1.72 2.94
CA SER A 107 11.24 -0.88 2.40
C SER A 107 11.02 -0.48 0.93
N VAL A 108 9.95 -0.96 0.31
CA VAL A 108 9.61 -0.72 -1.10
C VAL A 108 8.25 -0.05 -1.19
N THR A 109 8.12 0.88 -2.14
CA THR A 109 6.89 1.61 -2.42
C THR A 109 5.84 0.69 -3.02
N ALA A 110 4.61 0.76 -2.52
CA ALA A 110 3.44 0.09 -3.10
C ALA A 110 2.81 1.00 -4.15
N LYS A 111 2.51 0.44 -5.34
CA LYS A 111 1.93 1.19 -6.47
C LYS A 111 0.61 0.57 -6.90
N SER A 112 -0.18 1.35 -7.64
CA SER A 112 -1.46 0.94 -8.23
C SER A 112 -2.42 0.37 -7.19
N ILE A 113 -2.41 0.98 -6.00
CA ILE A 113 -3.09 0.40 -4.83
C ILE A 113 -4.61 0.52 -5.03
N LYS A 114 -5.32 -0.58 -4.77
CA LYS A 114 -6.78 -0.64 -4.77
C LYS A 114 -7.24 -1.12 -3.40
N ILE A 115 -8.32 -0.54 -2.87
CA ILE A 115 -8.91 -0.92 -1.59
C ILE A 115 -10.37 -1.31 -1.82
N HIS A 116 -10.77 -2.46 -1.30
CA HIS A 116 -12.18 -2.84 -1.18
C HIS A 116 -12.50 -2.92 0.29
N PHE A 117 -13.55 -2.22 0.71
CA PHE A 117 -13.99 -2.19 2.10
C PHE A 117 -15.46 -2.57 2.15
N GLU A 118 -15.74 -3.77 2.65
CA GLU A 118 -17.04 -4.41 2.59
C GLU A 118 -17.59 -4.67 3.99
N PHE A 119 -18.91 -4.56 4.13
CA PHE A 119 -19.61 -4.92 5.36
C PHE A 119 -19.93 -6.42 5.38
N VAL A 120 -19.30 -7.16 6.29
CA VAL A 120 -19.32 -8.64 6.29
C VAL A 120 -20.59 -9.20 6.91
N SER A 121 -21.16 -8.50 7.89
CA SER A 121 -22.28 -8.99 8.67
C SER A 121 -23.34 -7.92 8.77
N ARG A 122 -24.61 -8.26 8.51
CA ARG A 122 -25.79 -7.42 8.84
C ARG A 122 -25.93 -7.33 10.35
N ALA A 123 -25.03 -6.61 10.99
CA ALA A 123 -25.01 -6.36 12.41
C ALA A 123 -25.39 -4.89 12.68
N PRO A 124 -26.10 -4.61 13.80
CA PRO A 124 -26.19 -5.46 14.98
C PRO A 124 -27.42 -6.39 14.97
N LYS A 125 -27.15 -7.68 15.20
CA LYS A 125 -28.05 -8.80 15.52
C LYS A 125 -29.57 -8.58 15.31
N GLU A 126 -30.09 -9.25 14.27
CA GLU A 126 -31.43 -9.83 14.08
C GLU A 126 -32.71 -8.99 14.25
N ASN A 127 -32.71 -7.83 14.92
CA ASN A 127 -33.93 -7.03 15.15
C ASN A 127 -33.83 -5.54 14.74
N SER A 128 -32.71 -5.09 14.17
CA SER A 128 -32.59 -3.71 13.69
C SER A 128 -33.10 -3.57 12.25
N LEU A 129 -34.05 -2.65 12.05
CA LEU A 129 -34.50 -2.19 10.72
C LEU A 129 -33.54 -1.16 10.10
N ALA A 130 -32.57 -0.66 10.87
CA ALA A 130 -31.66 0.39 10.46
C ALA A 130 -30.42 -0.23 9.80
N VAL A 131 -30.42 -0.29 8.46
CA VAL A 131 -29.23 -0.73 7.72
C VAL A 131 -28.16 0.35 7.81
N PRO A 132 -26.96 0.04 8.35
CA PRO A 132 -25.88 1.02 8.41
C PRO A 132 -25.41 1.39 7.00
N VAL A 133 -25.02 2.65 6.85
CA VAL A 133 -24.45 3.24 5.64
C VAL A 133 -23.16 3.91 6.05
N LEU A 134 -22.05 3.63 5.36
CA LEU A 134 -20.86 4.45 5.50
C LEU A 134 -20.88 5.62 4.51
N GLU A 135 -20.41 6.75 4.99
CA GLU A 135 -20.10 7.93 4.21
C GLU A 135 -18.60 8.21 4.38
N CYS A 136 -17.90 8.40 3.27
CA CYS A 136 -16.51 8.82 3.26
C CYS A 136 -16.45 10.22 2.66
N VAL A 137 -15.86 11.17 3.38
CA VAL A 137 -15.61 12.51 2.85
C VAL A 137 -14.22 12.49 2.24
N ASP A 138 -14.08 13.00 1.01
CA ASP A 138 -12.76 13.24 0.47
C ASP A 138 -12.02 14.26 1.34
N TRP A 139 -11.06 13.76 2.10
CA TRP A 139 -10.31 14.57 3.06
C TRP A 139 -9.36 15.55 2.38
N ARG A 140 -8.97 15.29 1.12
CA ARG A 140 -8.14 16.21 0.33
C ARG A 140 -8.94 17.18 -0.53
N LYS A 141 -10.28 17.01 -0.61
CA LYS A 141 -11.19 17.82 -1.44
C LYS A 141 -10.70 17.97 -2.90
N ASP A 142 -10.08 16.93 -3.43
CA ASP A 142 -9.46 16.93 -4.76
C ASP A 142 -10.01 15.83 -5.68
N ASP A 143 -11.02 15.08 -5.21
CA ASP A 143 -11.72 13.98 -5.84
C ASP A 143 -10.82 12.81 -6.28
N ARG A 144 -9.53 12.80 -5.90
CA ARG A 144 -8.56 11.79 -6.37
C ARG A 144 -8.66 10.47 -5.63
N PHE A 145 -9.16 10.47 -4.39
CA PHE A 145 -9.16 9.32 -3.50
C PHE A 145 -10.51 9.12 -2.81
N THR A 146 -11.53 8.80 -3.59
CA THR A 146 -12.90 8.65 -3.09
C THR A 146 -13.28 7.18 -2.98
N PHE A 147 -14.01 6.83 -1.91
CA PHE A 147 -14.74 5.56 -1.86
C PHE A 147 -16.09 5.78 -2.53
N LYS A 148 -16.33 5.07 -3.63
CA LYS A 148 -17.66 5.05 -4.23
C LYS A 148 -18.48 3.99 -3.52
N LYS A 149 -19.62 4.43 -3.01
CA LYS A 149 -20.67 3.55 -2.51
C LYS A 149 -21.22 2.74 -3.69
N VAL A 150 -21.00 1.42 -3.69
CA VAL A 150 -21.52 0.51 -4.74
C VAL A 150 -22.94 0.08 -4.39
N ASN A 151 -23.21 -0.16 -3.10
CA ASN A 151 -24.55 -0.36 -2.54
C ASN A 151 -24.54 0.11 -1.05
N ASN A 152 -25.56 -0.23 -0.26
CA ASN A 152 -25.59 0.18 1.16
C ASN A 152 -24.54 -0.51 2.05
N ALA A 153 -23.92 -1.61 1.59
CA ALA A 153 -22.98 -2.45 2.34
C ALA A 153 -21.54 -2.44 1.79
N ASP A 154 -21.34 -2.05 0.53
CA ASP A 154 -20.09 -2.22 -0.21
C ASP A 154 -19.51 -0.87 -0.62
N PHE A 155 -18.26 -0.65 -0.21
CA PHE A 155 -17.49 0.54 -0.52
C PHE A 155 -16.26 0.14 -1.33
N VAL A 156 -16.27 0.48 -2.60
CA VAL A 156 -15.10 0.29 -3.47
C VAL A 156 -14.34 1.59 -3.51
N PHE A 157 -13.06 1.56 -3.17
CA PHE A 157 -12.19 2.69 -3.40
C PHE A 157 -12.03 2.93 -4.90
N ILE A 158 -12.49 4.09 -5.38
CA ILE A 158 -12.30 4.58 -6.74
C ILE A 158 -11.27 5.70 -6.71
N GLY A 159 -10.21 5.47 -5.94
CA GLY A 159 -9.10 6.39 -5.75
C GLY A 159 -7.86 6.01 -6.53
N GLY A 160 -8.00 5.93 -7.85
CA GLY A 160 -6.89 6.08 -8.77
C GLY A 160 -6.08 4.82 -9.06
N ALA A 161 -6.13 4.37 -10.31
CA ALA A 161 -5.21 3.39 -10.89
C ALA A 161 -3.70 3.76 -10.74
N ASN A 162 -3.40 4.96 -10.24
CA ASN A 162 -2.07 5.53 -10.06
C ASN A 162 -1.74 5.88 -8.59
N TRP A 163 -2.51 5.44 -7.60
CA TRP A 163 -2.17 5.71 -6.20
C TRP A 163 -0.89 4.98 -5.79
N VAL A 164 -0.06 5.66 -5.00
CA VAL A 164 1.25 5.19 -4.54
C VAL A 164 1.37 5.45 -3.05
N LEU A 165 1.76 4.42 -2.29
CA LEU A 165 2.09 4.51 -0.87
C LEU A 165 3.58 4.23 -0.67
N HIS A 166 4.32 5.27 -0.30
CA HIS A 166 5.77 5.19 -0.12
C HIS A 166 6.17 4.24 1.02
N ALA A 167 7.43 3.82 1.01
CA ALA A 167 7.98 2.99 2.07
C ALA A 167 7.94 3.73 3.42
N ASN A 168 7.53 3.04 4.48
CA ASN A 168 7.33 3.58 5.83
C ASN A 168 6.37 4.77 5.89
N ASP A 169 5.36 4.79 5.02
CA ASP A 169 4.34 5.82 4.95
C ASP A 169 2.95 5.28 5.31
N SER A 170 2.02 6.18 5.62
CA SER A 170 0.65 5.86 6.01
C SER A 170 -0.33 6.88 5.44
N ASP A 171 -1.45 6.39 4.92
CA ASP A 171 -2.61 7.21 4.59
C ASP A 171 -3.80 6.80 5.46
N MET A 172 -4.68 7.77 5.72
CA MET A 172 -5.88 7.59 6.53
C MET A 172 -7.09 8.08 5.73
N PHE A 173 -8.18 7.32 5.81
CA PHE A 173 -9.41 7.60 5.10
C PHE A 173 -10.55 7.73 6.11
N PRO A 174 -11.16 8.92 6.26
CA PRO A 174 -12.19 9.13 7.26
C PRO A 174 -13.53 8.55 6.79
N PHE A 175 -14.13 7.74 7.65
CA PHE A 175 -15.46 7.18 7.48
C PHE A 175 -16.39 7.67 8.60
N HIS A 176 -17.64 7.86 8.22
CA HIS A 176 -18.75 8.17 9.10
C HIS A 176 -19.84 7.13 8.90
N MET A 177 -20.39 6.60 9.99
CA MET A 177 -21.47 5.61 9.93
C MET A 177 -22.84 6.27 10.21
N THR A 178 -23.79 6.07 9.31
CA THR A 178 -25.19 6.53 9.37
C THR A 178 -26.13 5.36 9.04
N THR A 179 -27.42 5.58 8.82
CA THR A 179 -28.45 4.57 8.48
C THR A 179 -29.17 4.89 7.16
N THR A 180 -29.82 3.89 6.52
CA THR A 180 -30.52 4.04 5.22
C THR A 180 -31.88 4.74 5.27
N LEU A 181 -32.50 4.87 6.45
CA LEU A 181 -33.77 5.56 6.59
C LEU A 181 -33.51 7.06 6.40
N GLY A 182 -33.88 7.53 5.21
CA GLY A 182 -33.64 8.89 4.76
C GLY A 182 -34.09 9.94 5.77
N LYS A 183 -33.25 10.96 5.90
CA LYS A 183 -33.40 12.10 6.82
C LYS A 183 -34.77 12.79 6.78
N LYS A 184 -35.15 13.35 7.94
CA LYS A 184 -35.68 14.72 8.01
C LYS A 184 -34.51 15.69 8.10
N ASP A 185 -34.57 16.82 7.40
CA ASP A 185 -33.48 17.78 7.22
C ASP A 185 -32.71 18.12 8.51
N GLY A 186 -31.38 18.11 8.44
CA GLY A 186 -30.48 18.60 9.50
C GLY A 186 -30.01 17.58 10.52
N GLU A 187 -30.66 16.43 10.68
CA GLU A 187 -30.26 15.39 11.63
C GLU A 187 -29.53 14.23 10.92
N ARG A 188 -28.37 13.82 11.45
CA ARG A 188 -27.71 12.57 11.05
C ARG A 188 -28.24 11.47 11.97
N GLU A 189 -28.97 10.50 11.43
CA GLU A 189 -29.38 9.33 12.20
C GLU A 189 -28.15 8.57 12.69
N ARG A 190 -28.23 8.08 13.92
CA ARG A 190 -27.12 7.41 14.60
C ARG A 190 -27.25 5.90 14.38
N PRO A 191 -26.15 5.19 14.09
CA PRO A 191 -26.18 3.74 14.05
C PRO A 191 -26.61 3.17 15.40
N ASP A 192 -27.11 1.94 15.38
CA ASP A 192 -27.40 1.20 16.60
C ASP A 192 -26.12 0.84 17.36
N TYR A 193 -26.28 0.49 18.62
CA TYR A 193 -25.16 -0.05 19.40
C TYR A 193 -24.81 -1.45 18.93
N GLY A 194 -23.53 -1.78 18.96
CA GLY A 194 -23.06 -3.14 18.71
C GLY A 194 -21.82 -3.21 17.85
N LYS A 195 -21.54 -4.41 17.38
CA LYS A 195 -20.33 -4.74 16.62
C LYS A 195 -20.63 -4.69 15.13
N TYR A 196 -19.87 -3.87 14.42
CA TYR A 196 -19.93 -3.70 12.98
C TYR A 196 -18.66 -4.32 12.38
N GLU A 197 -18.83 -5.37 11.58
CA GLU A 197 -17.72 -6.15 11.02
C GLU A 197 -17.51 -5.79 9.56
N PHE A 198 -16.26 -5.51 9.21
CA PHE A 198 -15.84 -5.15 7.87
C PHE A 198 -14.70 -6.04 7.39
N GLU A 199 -14.65 -6.28 6.10
CA GLU A 199 -13.54 -6.92 5.41
C GLU A 199 -12.88 -5.88 4.53
N CYS A 200 -11.60 -5.64 4.80
CA CYS A 200 -10.77 -4.74 3.99
C CYS A 200 -9.80 -5.58 3.18
N THR A 201 -9.90 -5.49 1.85
CA THR A 201 -8.95 -6.10 0.93
C THR A 201 -8.15 -5.02 0.22
N VAL A 202 -6.82 -5.15 0.23
CA VAL A 202 -5.90 -4.23 -0.46
C VAL A 202 -5.09 -5.00 -1.49
N TRP A 203 -5.13 -4.51 -2.74
CA TRP A 203 -4.28 -4.96 -3.84
C TRP A 203 -3.25 -3.89 -4.13
N ALA A 204 -2.03 -4.31 -4.50
CA ALA A 204 -0.97 -3.42 -4.93
C ALA A 204 0.05 -4.20 -5.79
N ASP A 205 0.76 -3.50 -6.65
CA ASP A 205 1.83 -4.10 -7.45
C ASP A 205 2.95 -4.64 -6.55
N GLY A 206 3.43 -5.84 -6.85
CA GLY A 206 4.52 -6.49 -6.11
C GLY A 206 4.10 -7.23 -4.84
N LEU A 207 2.81 -7.23 -4.48
CA LEU A 207 2.28 -8.16 -3.48
C LEU A 207 2.07 -9.55 -4.09
N ASP A 208 2.42 -10.60 -3.34
CA ASP A 208 2.17 -11.99 -3.76
C ASP A 208 0.68 -12.34 -3.77
N LYS A 209 -0.05 -11.76 -2.82
CA LYS A 209 -1.49 -11.90 -2.67
C LYS A 209 -2.07 -10.62 -2.10
N PRO A 210 -3.36 -10.36 -2.30
CA PRO A 210 -4.04 -9.24 -1.66
C PRO A 210 -3.90 -9.34 -0.14
N VAL A 211 -3.75 -8.20 0.54
CA VAL A 211 -3.81 -8.15 2.00
C VAL A 211 -5.27 -8.06 2.40
N GLN A 212 -5.73 -9.02 3.18
CA GLN A 212 -7.11 -9.08 3.68
C GLN A 212 -7.09 -8.98 5.19
N GLU A 213 -7.85 -8.04 5.74
CA GLU A 213 -7.94 -7.82 7.18
C GLU A 213 -9.41 -7.64 7.60
N LYS A 214 -9.79 -8.29 8.70
CA LYS A 214 -11.10 -8.10 9.31
C LYS A 214 -11.03 -6.96 10.31
N LEU A 215 -11.87 -5.96 10.12
CA LEU A 215 -11.93 -4.76 10.95
C LEU A 215 -13.25 -4.72 11.71
N ILE A 216 -13.19 -4.36 12.99
CA ILE A 216 -14.36 -4.35 13.88
C ILE A 216 -14.51 -2.95 14.48
N VAL A 217 -15.67 -2.36 14.25
CA VAL A 217 -16.06 -1.10 14.86
C VAL A 217 -17.16 -1.38 15.87
N ASN A 218 -16.90 -1.13 17.16
CA ASN A 218 -17.93 -1.26 18.19
C ASN A 218 -18.56 0.11 18.46
N VAL A 219 -19.84 0.26 18.17
CA VAL A 219 -20.61 1.45 18.52
C VAL A 219 -21.07 1.33 19.97
N VAL A 220 -20.57 2.23 20.82
CA VAL A 220 -20.84 2.28 22.26
C VAL A 220 -21.40 3.65 22.66
N GLU A 221 -21.94 3.78 23.87
CA GLU A 221 -22.55 5.03 24.34
C GLU A 221 -21.51 6.16 24.49
N LYS A 222 -20.39 5.86 25.14
CA LYS A 222 -19.24 6.76 25.31
C LYS A 222 -17.95 5.95 25.22
N ILE A 223 -16.90 6.59 24.68
CA ILE A 223 -15.53 6.06 24.61
C ILE A 223 -14.78 6.47 25.88
#